data_AF-N1Q5S5-F1
#
_entry.id   AF-N1Q5S5-F1
#
_cell.length_a   1.000
_cell.length_b   1.000
_cell.length_c   1.000
_cell.angle_alpha   90.00
_cell.angle_beta   90.00
_cell.angle_gamma   90.00
#
_symmetry.space_group_name_H-M   'P 1'
#
loop_
_entity.id
_entity.type
_entity.pdbx_description
1 polymer ?
#
loop_
_entity_poly.entity_id
_entity_poly.type
_entity_poly.pdbx_seq_one_letter_code
_entity_poly.pdbx_strand_id
1 'polypeptide(L)'
;MANLLQYANTYHAYIFGTSFWYFLRGIVRIIDPATVCNWFRPPIDMPIKPNDLELYTLRTDAFCLLTLSATLLILADAIPLPQNLTGSQLSEFPATTTKQKKPYAKAVILITVLHHVATGIGAFSHWSRPSHWTVAMEIGVYGNVDHDGVMRFIETK
;
A
#
# COMPACT_ATOMS: atom_id res chain seq x y z
N MET A 1 -30.39 15.33 18.33
CA MET A 1 -29.39 14.24 18.37
C MET A 1 -29.33 13.40 17.07
N ALA A 2 -29.91 13.84 15.95
CA ALA A 2 -29.96 13.07 14.70
C ALA A 2 -28.73 13.22 13.77
N ASN A 3 -27.78 14.12 14.05
CA ASN A 3 -26.71 14.44 13.11
C ASN A 3 -25.48 13.51 13.19
N LEU A 4 -24.96 13.21 14.39
CA LEU A 4 -23.67 12.52 14.51
C LEU A 4 -23.71 11.06 14.03
N LEU A 5 -24.79 10.33 14.31
CA LEU A 5 -24.99 8.94 13.86
C LEU A 5 -25.15 8.84 12.33
N GLN A 6 -25.76 9.84 11.71
CA GLN A 6 -25.89 9.90 10.26
C GLN A 6 -24.53 10.14 9.59
N TYR A 7 -23.71 11.07 10.10
CA TYR A 7 -22.35 11.28 9.62
C TYR A 7 -21.45 10.07 9.85
N ALA A 8 -21.57 9.39 11.01
CA ALA A 8 -20.84 8.16 11.27
C ALA A 8 -21.20 7.05 10.27
N ASN A 9 -22.49 6.83 9.99
CA ASN A 9 -22.92 5.83 8.99
C ASN A 9 -22.43 6.17 7.57
N THR A 10 -22.52 7.43 7.16
CA THR A 10 -22.04 7.86 5.83
C THR A 10 -20.52 7.73 5.71
N TYR A 11 -19.78 8.08 6.78
CA TYR A 11 -18.33 7.93 6.83
C TYR A 11 -17.90 6.45 6.72
N HIS A 12 -18.51 5.57 7.51
CA HIS A 12 -18.19 4.14 7.45
C HIS A 12 -18.57 3.55 6.09
N ALA A 13 -19.74 3.90 5.52
CA ALA A 13 -20.15 3.45 4.20
C ALA A 13 -19.16 3.88 3.11
N TYR A 14 -18.68 5.13 3.15
CA TYR A 14 -17.64 5.61 2.24
C TYR A 14 -16.34 4.82 2.40
N ILE A 15 -15.83 4.66 3.63
CA ILE A 15 -14.57 3.95 3.88
C ILE A 15 -14.67 2.47 3.47
N PHE A 16 -15.76 1.78 3.80
CA PHE A 16 -15.97 0.39 3.38
C PHE A 16 -16.06 0.27 1.86
N GLY A 17 -16.80 1.16 1.19
CA GLY A 17 -16.90 1.17 -0.26
C GLY A 17 -15.55 1.42 -0.94
N THR A 18 -14.81 2.42 -0.47
CA THR A 18 -13.48 2.75 -0.99
C THR A 18 -12.47 1.62 -0.72
N SER A 19 -12.48 1.05 0.48
CA SER A 19 -11.60 -0.08 0.81
C SER A 19 -11.93 -1.31 -0.02
N PHE A 20 -13.21 -1.66 -0.18
CA PHE A 20 -13.66 -2.76 -1.03
C PHE A 20 -13.23 -2.56 -2.49
N TRP A 21 -13.37 -1.34 -3.00
CA TRP A 21 -12.95 -1.01 -4.37
C TRP A 21 -11.43 -1.19 -4.58
N TYR A 22 -10.61 -0.69 -3.65
CA TYR A 22 -9.16 -0.88 -3.71
C TYR A 22 -8.75 -2.34 -3.53
N PHE A 23 -9.42 -3.08 -2.65
CA PHE A 23 -9.22 -4.51 -2.44
C PHE A 23 -9.48 -5.31 -3.72
N LEU A 24 -10.65 -5.13 -4.34
CA LEU A 24 -11.03 -5.81 -5.57
C LEU A 24 -10.02 -5.53 -6.70
N ARG A 25 -9.67 -4.25 -6.88
CA ARG A 25 -8.67 -3.81 -7.85
C ARG A 25 -7.27 -4.33 -7.59
N GLY A 26 -6.88 -4.49 -6.33
CA GLY A 26 -5.60 -5.06 -5.93
C GLY A 26 -5.55 -6.56 -6.23
N ILE A 27 -6.57 -7.32 -5.80
CA ILE A 27 -6.61 -8.78 -5.99
C ILE A 27 -6.58 -9.17 -7.46
N VAL A 28 -7.38 -8.51 -8.31
CA VAL A 28 -7.41 -8.84 -9.75
C VAL A 28 -6.03 -8.67 -10.39
N ARG A 29 -5.25 -7.67 -9.96
CA ARG A 29 -3.87 -7.45 -10.43
C ARG A 29 -2.86 -8.49 -9.91
N ILE A 30 -3.15 -9.17 -8.79
CA ILE A 30 -2.30 -10.27 -8.28
C ILE A 30 -2.61 -11.55 -9.06
N ILE A 31 -3.89 -11.88 -9.22
CA ILE A 31 -4.34 -13.13 -9.84
C ILE A 31 -4.04 -13.14 -11.34
N ASP A 32 -4.42 -12.07 -12.04
CA ASP A 32 -4.26 -11.97 -13.50
C ASP A 32 -3.81 -10.58 -13.95
N PRO A 33 -2.53 -10.24 -13.74
CA PRO A 33 -1.97 -8.97 -14.20
C PRO A 33 -1.99 -8.83 -15.73
N ALA A 34 -1.94 -9.94 -16.49
CA ALA A 34 -1.88 -9.89 -17.94
C ALA A 34 -3.20 -9.41 -18.56
N THR A 35 -4.33 -9.90 -18.06
CA THR A 35 -5.65 -9.40 -18.47
C THR A 35 -5.84 -7.93 -18.11
N VAL A 36 -5.33 -7.51 -16.95
CA VAL A 36 -5.36 -6.09 -16.55
C VAL A 36 -4.52 -5.21 -17.47
N CYS A 37 -3.33 -5.65 -17.90
CA CYS A 37 -2.55 -4.95 -18.94
C CYS A 37 -3.39 -4.74 -20.21
N ASN A 38 -4.14 -5.76 -20.63
CA ASN A 38 -4.98 -5.68 -21.83
C ASN A 38 -6.13 -4.68 -21.68
N TRP A 39 -6.68 -4.48 -20.48
CA TRP A 39 -7.73 -3.48 -20.23
C TRP A 39 -7.25 -2.04 -20.41
N PHE A 40 -5.97 -1.77 -20.14
CA PHE A 40 -5.39 -0.42 -20.28
C PHE A 40 -4.85 -0.15 -21.69
N ARG A 41 -4.73 -1.18 -22.53
CA ARG A 41 -4.12 -1.07 -23.85
C ARG A 41 -5.18 -0.59 -24.87
N PRO A 42 -4.86 0.38 -25.73
CA PRO A 42 -5.77 0.79 -26.80
C PRO A 42 -5.96 -0.37 -27.80
N PRO A 43 -7.13 -0.49 -28.46
CA PRO A 43 -7.43 -1.60 -29.37
C PRO A 43 -6.45 -1.76 -30.54
N ILE A 44 -5.77 -0.68 -30.95
CA ILE A 44 -4.78 -0.69 -32.03
C ILE A 44 -3.51 -1.49 -31.70
N ASP A 45 -3.19 -1.62 -30.41
CA ASP A 45 -1.99 -2.30 -29.92
C ASP A 45 -2.29 -3.75 -29.49
N MET A 46 -3.48 -4.28 -29.78
CA MET A 46 -3.87 -5.64 -29.42
C MET A 46 -3.77 -6.61 -30.64
N PRO A 47 -3.29 -7.85 -30.46
CA PRO A 47 -2.75 -8.45 -29.24
C PRO A 47 -1.21 -8.37 -29.16
N ILE A 48 -0.68 -7.54 -28.26
CA ILE A 48 0.74 -7.55 -27.88
C ILE A 48 0.87 -8.23 -26.52
N LYS A 49 1.85 -9.13 -26.40
CA LYS A 49 2.16 -9.80 -25.13
C LYS A 49 2.60 -8.74 -24.09
N PRO A 50 2.04 -8.76 -22.87
CA PRO A 50 2.46 -7.84 -21.81
C PRO A 50 3.96 -7.91 -21.56
N ASN A 51 4.59 -6.75 -21.44
CA ASN A 51 6.01 -6.67 -21.14
C ASN A 51 6.26 -7.01 -19.65
N ASP A 52 7.42 -7.58 -19.35
CA ASP A 52 7.83 -7.93 -17.98
C ASP A 52 7.79 -6.70 -17.04
N LEU A 53 8.06 -5.51 -17.56
CA LEU A 53 7.96 -4.25 -16.81
C LEU A 53 6.51 -3.84 -16.49
N GLU A 54 5.58 -4.06 -17.41
CA GLU A 54 4.14 -3.78 -17.20
C GLU A 54 3.58 -4.72 -16.12
N LEU A 55 3.94 -6.01 -16.20
CA LEU A 55 3.55 -7.01 -15.21
C LEU A 55 4.15 -6.73 -13.83
N TYR A 56 5.41 -6.30 -13.77
CA TYR A 56 6.04 -5.87 -12.52
C TYR A 56 5.30 -4.67 -11.92
N THR A 57 5.06 -3.63 -12.73
CA THR A 57 4.43 -2.39 -12.26
C THR A 57 3.01 -2.65 -11.74
N LEU A 58 2.23 -3.50 -12.43
CA LEU A 58 0.90 -3.88 -11.98
C LEU A 58 0.90 -4.68 -10.68
N ARG A 59 1.88 -5.56 -10.47
CA ARG A 59 2.02 -6.31 -9.20
C ARG A 59 2.39 -5.38 -8.05
N THR A 60 3.28 -4.42 -8.27
CA THR A 60 3.65 -3.42 -7.27
C THR A 60 2.45 -2.50 -6.94
N ASP A 61 1.72 -2.05 -7.96
CA ASP A 61 0.45 -1.30 -7.79
C ASP A 61 -0.59 -2.12 -7.01
N ALA A 62 -0.66 -3.43 -7.23
CA ALA A 62 -1.57 -4.31 -6.52
C ALA A 62 -1.30 -4.31 -5.00
N PHE A 63 -0.04 -4.48 -4.60
CA PHE A 63 0.34 -4.44 -3.18
C PHE A 63 0.11 -3.06 -2.55
N CYS A 64 0.27 -1.98 -3.31
CA CYS A 64 -0.08 -0.63 -2.87
C CYS A 64 -1.59 -0.52 -2.56
N LEU A 65 -2.44 -0.96 -3.49
CA LEU A 65 -3.89 -0.92 -3.33
C LEU A 65 -4.40 -1.77 -2.17
N LEU A 66 -3.82 -2.96 -1.96
CA LEU A 66 -4.15 -3.80 -0.79
C LEU A 66 -3.74 -3.13 0.53
N THR A 67 -2.61 -2.46 0.55
CA THR A 67 -2.11 -1.73 1.72
C THR A 67 -3.01 -0.55 2.07
N LEU A 68 -3.44 0.21 1.04
CA LEU A 68 -4.42 1.29 1.20
C LEU A 68 -5.76 0.76 1.71
N SER A 69 -6.26 -0.35 1.14
CA SER A 69 -7.48 -1.00 1.60
C SER A 69 -7.40 -1.41 3.08
N ALA A 70 -6.32 -2.07 3.50
CA ALA A 70 -6.12 -2.49 4.88
C ALA A 70 -5.99 -1.29 5.84
N THR A 71 -5.27 -0.23 5.43
CA THR A 71 -5.11 1.00 6.21
C THR A 71 -6.45 1.70 6.43
N LEU A 72 -7.29 1.78 5.38
CA LEU A 72 -8.63 2.37 5.47
C LEU A 72 -9.53 1.63 6.47
N LEU A 73 -9.50 0.29 6.49
CA LEU A 73 -10.31 -0.50 7.44
C LEU A 73 -9.90 -0.27 8.90
N ILE A 74 -8.60 -0.17 9.16
CA ILE A 74 -8.09 0.11 10.52
C ILE A 74 -8.42 1.53 10.97
N LEU A 75 -8.32 2.52 10.08
CA LEU A 75 -8.67 3.89 10.42
C LEU A 75 -10.17 4.09 10.68
N ALA A 76 -11.02 3.28 10.05
CA ALA A 76 -12.46 3.27 10.31
C ALA A 76 -12.88 2.45 11.53
N ASP A 77 -11.94 1.90 12.31
CA ASP A 77 -12.24 0.99 13.44
C ASP A 77 -13.13 -0.20 13.03
N ALA A 78 -13.04 -0.61 11.75
CA ALA A 78 -13.86 -1.66 11.17
C ALA A 78 -13.49 -3.06 11.68
N ILE A 79 -12.31 -3.20 12.29
CA ILE A 79 -11.77 -4.44 12.81
C ILE A 79 -11.37 -4.22 14.27
N PRO A 80 -11.91 -4.99 15.23
CA PRO A 80 -11.47 -4.90 16.62
C PRO A 80 -10.00 -5.34 16.71
N LEU A 81 -9.11 -4.36 16.91
CA LEU A 81 -7.69 -4.64 17.03
C LEU A 81 -7.36 -5.18 18.42
N PRO A 82 -6.46 -6.17 18.53
CA PRO A 82 -5.96 -6.62 19.82
C PRO A 82 -5.19 -5.50 20.53
N GLN A 83 -5.26 -5.46 21.86
CA GLN A 83 -4.76 -4.36 22.70
C GLN A 83 -3.27 -4.01 22.49
N ASN A 84 -2.47 -4.95 21.99
CA ASN A 84 -1.06 -4.77 21.68
C ASN A 84 -0.81 -3.91 20.42
N LEU A 85 -1.76 -3.91 19.48
CA LEU A 85 -1.72 -3.13 18.22
C LEU A 85 -2.46 -1.79 18.34
N THR A 86 -3.21 -1.58 19.42
CA THR A 86 -3.84 -0.29 19.76
C THR A 86 -2.88 0.58 20.58
N GLY A 87 -2.55 1.76 20.09
CA GLY A 87 -1.81 2.81 20.80
C GLY A 87 -0.58 3.35 20.09
N SER A 88 -0.11 4.52 20.52
CA SER A 88 1.13 5.16 20.08
C SER A 88 1.92 5.59 21.32
N GLN A 89 3.21 5.26 21.41
CA GLN A 89 4.07 5.65 22.53
C GLN A 89 4.82 6.97 22.31
N LEU A 90 4.34 7.86 21.44
CA LEU A 90 5.02 9.12 21.16
C LEU A 90 4.75 10.25 22.18
N SER A 91 4.45 9.92 23.44
CA SER A 91 4.53 10.89 24.55
C SER A 91 4.65 10.17 25.89
N GLU A 92 5.88 10.14 26.41
CA GLU A 92 6.17 9.92 27.82
C GLU A 92 5.83 11.20 28.60
N PHE A 93 4.54 11.43 28.82
CA PHE A 93 4.05 12.35 29.83
C PHE A 93 2.90 11.64 30.56
N PRO A 94 2.79 11.79 31.89
CA PRO A 94 1.79 11.05 32.67
C PRO A 94 0.40 11.46 32.19
N ALA A 95 -0.28 10.52 31.53
CA ALA A 95 -1.57 10.75 30.92
C ALA A 95 -2.65 10.86 32.02
N THR A 96 -2.89 12.07 32.51
CA THR A 96 -4.13 12.46 33.19
C THR A 96 -5.29 12.69 32.22
N THR A 97 -5.18 12.22 30.96
CA THR A 97 -6.24 12.35 29.95
C THR A 97 -6.54 10.99 29.32
N THR A 98 -7.77 10.51 29.56
CA THR A 98 -8.37 9.24 29.13
C THR A 98 -8.52 9.03 27.62
N LYS A 99 -7.81 9.80 26.78
CA LYS A 99 -7.90 9.70 25.31
C LYS A 99 -6.51 9.50 24.72
N GLN A 100 -6.21 8.26 24.30
CA GLN A 100 -5.05 7.95 23.48
C GLN A 100 -5.06 8.85 22.23
N LYS A 101 -4.04 9.69 22.05
CA LYS A 101 -3.98 10.64 20.93
C LYS A 101 -3.93 9.98 19.55
N LYS A 102 -3.46 8.73 19.44
CA LYS A 102 -3.28 8.01 18.16
C LYS A 102 -3.40 6.48 18.34
N PRO A 103 -4.62 5.91 18.47
CA PRO A 103 -4.80 4.49 18.78
C PRO A 103 -4.41 3.54 17.63
N TYR A 104 -4.33 4.01 16.38
CA TYR A 104 -4.08 3.12 15.23
C TYR A 104 -2.65 3.17 14.68
N ALA A 105 -1.76 3.94 15.29
CA ALA A 105 -0.43 4.21 14.75
C ALA A 105 0.40 2.92 14.53
N LYS A 106 0.41 2.01 15.51
CA LYS A 106 1.14 0.74 15.41
C LYS A 106 0.63 -0.16 14.27
N ALA A 107 -0.69 -0.23 14.11
CA ALA A 107 -1.31 -1.05 13.07
C ALA A 107 -1.01 -0.51 11.66
N VAL A 108 -1.05 0.81 11.47
CA VAL A 108 -0.66 1.45 10.20
C VAL A 108 0.81 1.19 9.89
N ILE A 109 1.71 1.34 10.88
CA ILE A 109 3.14 1.07 10.71
C ILE A 109 3.37 -0.38 10.28
N LEU A 110 2.73 -1.35 10.93
CA LEU A 110 2.85 -2.76 10.56
C LEU A 110 2.43 -3.02 9.11
N ILE A 111 1.30 -2.45 8.69
CA ILE A 111 0.81 -2.57 7.31
C ILE A 111 1.78 -1.96 6.32
N THR A 112 2.33 -0.78 6.61
CA THR A 112 3.32 -0.14 5.73
C THR A 112 4.62 -0.94 5.67
N VAL A 113 5.07 -1.54 6.76
CA VAL A 113 6.26 -2.42 6.75
C VAL A 113 6.01 -3.64 5.86
N LEU A 114 4.86 -4.30 6.00
CA LEU A 114 4.48 -5.44 5.14
C LEU A 114 4.42 -5.04 3.66
N HIS A 115 3.93 -3.83 3.37
CA HIS A 115 3.93 -3.27 2.02
C HIS A 115 5.34 -3.10 1.46
N HIS A 116 6.26 -2.51 2.21
CA HIS A 116 7.65 -2.33 1.80
C HIS A 116 8.38 -3.65 1.60
N VAL A 117 8.13 -4.66 2.46
CA VAL A 117 8.68 -6.01 2.27
C VAL A 117 8.14 -6.66 1.00
N ALA A 118 6.82 -6.63 0.77
CA ALA A 118 6.20 -7.25 -0.38
C ALA A 118 6.66 -6.61 -1.71
N THR A 119 6.72 -5.29 -1.76
CA THR A 119 7.19 -4.56 -2.94
C THR A 119 8.71 -4.67 -3.13
N GLY A 120 9.50 -4.73 -2.05
CA GLY A 120 10.94 -4.95 -2.08
C GLY A 120 11.34 -6.33 -2.64
N ILE A 121 10.64 -7.40 -2.22
CA ILE A 121 10.85 -8.74 -2.78
C ILE A 121 10.50 -8.75 -4.27
N GLY A 122 9.40 -8.10 -4.65
CA GLY A 122 9.00 -7.94 -6.05
C GLY A 122 10.07 -7.23 -6.89
N ALA A 123 10.57 -6.09 -6.39
CA ALA A 123 11.61 -5.30 -7.03
C ALA A 123 12.92 -6.08 -7.18
N PHE A 124 13.35 -6.79 -6.13
CA PHE A 124 14.57 -7.60 -6.16
C PHE A 124 14.48 -8.75 -7.18
N SER A 125 13.32 -9.42 -7.26
CA SER A 125 13.10 -10.50 -8.22
C SER A 125 13.16 -10.04 -9.69
N HIS A 126 12.80 -8.78 -9.94
CA HIS A 126 12.85 -8.17 -11.26
C HIS A 126 14.25 -7.60 -11.56
N TRP A 127 14.88 -6.93 -10.59
CA TRP A 127 16.23 -6.37 -10.67
C TRP A 127 17.31 -7.44 -10.87
N SER A 128 17.13 -8.64 -10.30
CA SER A 128 18.07 -9.76 -10.46
C SER A 128 18.15 -10.31 -11.90
N ARG A 129 17.29 -9.86 -12.81
CA ARG A 129 17.33 -10.26 -14.22
C ARG A 129 18.29 -9.36 -15.00
N PRO A 130 19.30 -9.92 -15.71
CA PRO A 130 20.30 -9.12 -16.44
C PRO A 130 19.73 -8.16 -17.49
N SER A 131 18.56 -8.46 -18.05
CA SER A 131 17.88 -7.65 -19.06
C SER A 131 17.00 -6.53 -18.51
N HIS A 132 16.82 -6.44 -17.19
CA HIS A 132 15.84 -5.52 -16.55
C HIS A 132 16.49 -4.56 -15.55
N TRP A 133 17.81 -4.41 -15.64
CA TRP A 133 18.58 -3.50 -14.80
C TRP A 133 18.28 -2.05 -15.19
N THR A 134 17.48 -1.37 -14.37
CA THR A 134 17.09 0.03 -14.59
C THR A 134 17.16 0.82 -13.29
N VAL A 135 17.40 2.12 -13.41
CA VAL A 135 17.46 3.07 -12.27
C VAL A 135 16.19 3.03 -11.42
N ALA A 136 15.01 2.91 -12.06
CA ALA A 136 13.74 2.77 -11.35
C ALA A 136 13.69 1.52 -10.46
N MET A 137 14.40 0.45 -10.86
CA MET A 137 14.45 -0.81 -10.13
C MET A 137 15.44 -0.78 -8.98
N GLU A 138 16.54 -0.02 -9.12
CA GLU A 138 17.45 0.25 -8.00
C GLU A 138 16.74 1.03 -6.89
N ILE A 139 15.96 2.06 -7.23
CA ILE A 139 15.13 2.78 -6.25
C ILE A 139 14.11 1.84 -5.59
N GLY A 140 13.50 0.95 -6.36
CA GLY A 140 12.56 -0.05 -5.82
C GLY A 140 13.20 -1.08 -4.88
N VAL A 141 14.49 -1.38 -5.03
CA VAL A 141 15.23 -2.30 -4.14
C VAL A 141 15.79 -1.54 -2.94
N TYR A 142 16.56 -0.47 -3.18
CA TYR A 142 17.26 0.25 -2.12
C TYR A 142 16.34 1.22 -1.37
N GLY A 143 15.42 1.91 -2.04
CA GLY A 143 14.47 2.81 -1.40
C GLY A 143 13.42 2.10 -0.53
N ASN A 144 13.20 0.79 -0.75
CA ASN A 144 12.36 -0.04 0.13
C ASN A 144 13.10 -0.59 1.36
N VAL A 145 14.44 -0.62 1.34
CA VAL A 145 15.28 -1.20 2.40
C VAL A 145 16.01 -0.13 3.20
N ASP A 146 16.31 1.02 2.60
CA ASP A 146 17.16 2.06 3.18
C ASP A 146 16.72 3.47 2.74
N HIS A 147 16.37 4.32 3.70
CA HIS A 147 16.06 5.74 3.42
C HIS A 147 17.30 6.51 2.91
N ASP A 148 18.50 6.02 3.23
CA ASP A 148 19.78 6.64 2.85
C ASP A 148 20.19 6.38 1.40
N GLY A 149 19.66 5.33 0.76
CA GLY A 149 19.92 5.03 -0.65
C GLY A 149 19.33 6.09 -1.59
N VAL A 150 18.23 6.72 -1.20
CA VAL A 150 17.59 7.82 -1.95
C VAL A 150 18.45 9.10 -1.89
N MET A 151 19.11 9.36 -0.76
CA MET A 151 19.96 10.56 -0.59
C MET A 151 21.25 10.45 -1.43
N ARG A 152 21.89 9.28 -1.48
CA ARG A 152 23.05 9.05 -2.37
C ARG A 152 22.71 9.23 -3.85
N PHE A 153 21.47 8.94 -4.26
CA PHE A 153 21.01 9.12 -5.63
C PHE A 153 20.83 10.60 -6.01
N ILE A 154 20.38 11.44 -5.06
CA ILE A 154 20.26 12.89 -5.25
C ILE A 154 21.65 13.54 -5.40
N GLU A 155 22.67 13.03 -4.69
CA GLU A 155 24.03 13.58 -4.73
C GLU A 155 24.83 13.23 -5.99
N THR A 156 24.38 12.24 -6.77
CA THR A 156 25.05 11.83 -8.03
C THR A 156 24.53 12.52 -9.30
N LYS A 157 23.68 13.54 -9.18
CA LYS A 157 23.32 14.46 -10.27
C LYS A 157 23.91 15.84 -10.04
#